data_AF-A0A937X8X6-F1
#
_entry.id   AF-A0A937X8X6-F1
#
_cell.length_a   1.000
_cell.length_b   1.000
_cell.length_c   1.000
_cell.angle_alpha   90.00
_cell.angle_beta   90.00
_cell.angle_gamma   90.00
#
_symmetry.space_group_name_H-M   'P 1'
#
loop_
_entity.id
_entity.type
_entity.pdbx_description
1 polymer ?
#
loop_
_entity_poly.entity_id
_entity_poly.type
_entity_poly.pdbx_seq_one_letter_code
_entity_poly.pdbx_strand_id
1 'polypeptide(L)'
;MLYFPVQPGWALFDGPPSDEEVAKRLRKAYKAQGLIESSAAERRMFDAEIGYSPVVPQFLKKDGRISDAISSAASRDQVEALMRHAHKHAERLGAAILGGSVAVAPYRLRDRTPCAHCDYRAVCGFDPGNGDRHRDLAKLGKDASWALISGQEAKPDQSAFGGARQ
;
A
#
# COMPACT_ATOMS: atom_id res chain seq x y z
N MET A 1 -5.68 -0.28 9.76
CA MET A 1 -4.41 0.47 9.69
C MET A 1 -4.65 1.77 8.94
N LEU A 2 -4.50 2.89 9.63
CA LEU A 2 -4.74 4.22 9.09
C LEU A 2 -3.45 5.04 9.08
N TYR A 3 -3.28 5.83 8.04
CA TYR A 3 -2.20 6.79 7.87
C TYR A 3 -2.80 8.19 7.92
N PHE A 4 -2.30 9.03 8.82
CA PHE A 4 -2.78 10.39 8.99
C PHE A 4 -1.74 11.37 8.42
N PRO A 5 -2.10 12.24 7.47
CA PRO A 5 -1.21 13.29 7.00
C PRO A 5 -0.86 14.24 8.15
N VAL A 6 0.43 14.40 8.49
CA VAL A 6 0.85 15.29 9.59
C VAL A 6 0.81 16.76 9.17
N GLN A 7 1.17 17.03 7.92
CA GLN A 7 1.13 18.37 7.35
C GLN A 7 0.14 18.39 6.18
N PRO A 8 -0.83 19.32 6.19
CA PRO A 8 -1.69 19.53 5.04
C PRO A 8 -0.81 20.20 3.99
N GLY A 9 -0.86 19.71 2.75
CA GLY A 9 -0.24 20.42 1.64
C GLY A 9 -0.80 21.85 1.54
N TRP A 10 -0.06 22.73 0.88
CA TRP A 10 -0.53 24.05 0.55
C TRP A 10 -1.80 23.95 -0.31
N ALA A 11 -2.81 24.75 0.03
CA ALA A 11 -4.05 24.83 -0.72
C ALA A 11 -4.07 26.12 -1.55
N LEU A 12 -4.20 25.98 -2.87
CA LEU A 12 -4.53 27.07 -3.75
C LEU A 12 -6.04 27.31 -3.72
N PHE A 13 -6.42 28.58 -3.65
CA PHE A 13 -7.79 29.08 -3.73
C PHE A 13 -7.88 30.14 -4.82
N ASP A 14 -8.98 30.15 -5.56
CA ASP A 14 -9.27 31.17 -6.57
C ASP A 14 -9.87 32.40 -5.88
N GLY A 15 -9.01 33.20 -5.23
CA GLY A 15 -9.39 34.38 -4.45
C GLY A 15 -9.36 34.15 -2.94
N PRO A 16 -9.69 35.19 -2.12
CA PRO A 16 -9.72 35.07 -0.66
C PRO A 16 -10.78 34.05 -0.23
N PRO A 17 -10.39 32.93 0.42
CA PRO A 17 -11.36 31.92 0.81
C PRO A 17 -12.12 32.35 2.07
N SER A 18 -13.34 31.87 2.21
CA SER A 18 -14.08 31.92 3.47
C SER A 18 -13.52 30.94 4.50
N ASP A 19 -13.74 31.19 5.79
CA ASP A 19 -13.32 30.28 6.87
C ASP A 19 -13.91 28.87 6.71
N GLU A 20 -15.14 28.76 6.19
CA GLU A 20 -15.79 27.47 5.93
C GLU A 20 -15.09 26.68 4.82
N GLU A 21 -14.69 27.35 3.73
CA GLU A 21 -13.94 26.73 2.63
C GLU A 21 -12.56 26.26 3.10
N VAL A 22 -11.88 27.07 3.91
CA VAL A 22 -10.61 26.71 4.53
C VAL A 22 -10.79 25.48 5.43
N ALA A 23 -11.78 25.49 6.33
CA ALA A 23 -12.05 24.37 7.23
C ALA A 23 -12.36 23.08 6.46
N LYS A 24 -13.18 23.16 5.41
CA LYS A 24 -13.50 22.01 4.54
C LYS A 24 -12.26 21.48 3.82
N ARG A 25 -11.41 22.36 3.30
CA ARG A 25 -10.15 21.99 2.63
C ARG A 25 -9.20 21.29 3.59
N LEU A 26 -9.02 21.84 4.80
CA LEU A 26 -8.19 21.27 5.85
C LEU A 26 -8.69 19.90 6.28
N ARG A 27 -9.99 19.74 6.56
CA ARG A 27 -10.58 18.44 6.89
C ARG A 27 -10.28 17.39 5.82
N LYS A 28 -10.42 17.75 4.54
CA LYS A 28 -10.09 16.84 3.42
C LYS A 28 -8.59 16.52 3.35
N ALA A 29 -7.72 17.49 3.61
CA ALA A 29 -6.26 17.32 3.56
C ALA A 29 -5.75 16.40 4.69
N TYR A 30 -6.40 16.45 5.85
CA TYR A 30 -6.06 15.62 7.01
C TYR A 30 -6.80 14.28 7.06
N LYS A 31 -7.73 14.04 6.13
CA LYS A 31 -8.48 12.79 6.08
C LYS A 31 -7.52 11.59 6.04
N ALA A 32 -7.73 10.65 6.95
CA ALA A 32 -6.94 9.45 7.03
C ALA A 32 -7.04 8.61 5.75
N GLN A 33 -5.95 7.94 5.41
CA GLN A 33 -5.85 6.99 4.31
C GLN A 33 -5.53 5.60 4.86
N GLY A 34 -5.70 4.56 4.06
CA GLY A 34 -5.38 3.19 4.46
C GLY A 34 -6.60 2.28 4.49
N LEU A 35 -6.58 1.28 5.36
CA LEU A 35 -7.55 0.18 5.38
C LEU A 35 -8.21 0.09 6.75
N ILE A 36 -9.54 0.15 6.78
CA ILE A 36 -10.36 -0.02 7.99
C ILE A 36 -10.90 -1.45 8.05
N GLU A 37 -10.99 -2.02 9.23
CA GLU A 37 -11.64 -3.31 9.40
C GLU A 37 -13.16 -3.13 9.37
N SER A 38 -13.86 -3.99 8.63
CA SER A 38 -15.27 -3.82 8.30
C SER A 38 -16.24 -4.48 9.27
N SER A 39 -15.86 -4.99 10.45
CA SER A 39 -16.79 -5.59 11.43
C SER A 39 -17.78 -4.56 11.98
N ALA A 40 -19.00 -5.01 12.32
CA ALA A 40 -20.15 -4.17 12.64
C ALA A 40 -20.02 -3.33 13.91
N ALA A 41 -19.24 -3.79 14.89
CA ALA A 41 -19.09 -3.12 16.19
C ALA A 41 -18.19 -1.88 16.10
N GLU A 42 -17.11 -1.95 15.30
CA GLU A 42 -16.12 -0.87 15.20
C GLU A 42 -16.52 0.25 14.21
N ARG A 43 -17.51 0.02 13.32
CA ARG A 43 -17.85 0.92 12.18
C ARG A 43 -18.22 2.35 12.58
N ARG A 44 -19.02 2.48 13.64
CA ARG A 44 -19.53 3.78 14.12
C ARG A 44 -18.61 4.44 15.13
N MET A 45 -17.60 3.71 15.62
CA MET A 45 -16.66 4.24 16.61
C MET A 45 -15.70 5.26 15.99
N PHE A 46 -15.39 5.10 14.70
CA PHE A 46 -14.57 6.08 13.98
C PHE A 46 -15.36 7.33 13.59
N ASP A 47 -16.56 7.13 13.03
CA ASP A 47 -17.45 8.19 12.59
C ASP A 47 -18.86 7.61 12.36
N ALA A 48 -19.89 8.33 12.83
CA ALA A 48 -21.28 7.90 12.73
C ALA A 48 -22.06 8.66 11.63
N GLU A 49 -21.41 9.59 10.91
CA GLU A 49 -22.06 10.37 9.85
C GLU A 49 -22.48 9.48 8.67
N ILE A 50 -23.72 9.63 8.20
CA ILE A 50 -24.21 8.95 7.00
C ILE A 50 -23.60 9.61 5.77
N GLY A 51 -23.11 8.79 4.83
CA GLY A 51 -22.39 9.24 3.65
C GLY A 51 -20.89 8.97 3.77
N TYR A 52 -20.09 9.74 3.05
CA TYR A 52 -18.65 9.56 3.04
C TYR A 52 -18.03 10.30 4.23
N SER A 53 -17.32 9.59 5.11
CA SER A 53 -16.69 10.20 6.29
C SER A 53 -15.61 11.22 5.90
N PRO A 54 -15.63 12.43 6.50
CA PRO A 54 -14.58 13.42 6.30
C PRO A 54 -13.25 13.03 6.98
N VAL A 55 -13.25 12.08 7.93
CA VAL A 55 -12.09 11.75 8.76
C VAL A 55 -11.44 10.44 8.35
N VAL A 56 -12.21 9.40 8.02
CA VAL A 56 -11.69 8.07 7.70
C VAL A 56 -12.17 7.58 6.31
N PRO A 57 -11.48 6.63 5.65
CA PRO A 57 -11.85 6.18 4.31
C PRO A 57 -13.05 5.21 4.29
N GLN A 58 -14.17 5.62 4.90
CA GLN A 58 -15.41 4.84 4.99
C GLN A 58 -16.62 5.59 4.42
N PHE A 59 -17.54 4.83 3.82
CA PHE A 59 -18.85 5.30 3.40
C PHE A 59 -19.94 4.54 4.15
N LEU A 60 -20.71 5.24 4.96
CA LEU A 60 -21.83 4.69 5.72
C LEU A 60 -23.13 4.88 4.93
N LYS A 61 -23.82 3.77 4.64
CA LYS A 61 -25.13 3.78 3.99
C LYS A 61 -26.22 4.20 4.99
N LYS A 62 -27.40 4.59 4.48
CA LYS A 62 -28.56 4.96 5.31
C LYS A 62 -29.02 3.86 6.26
N ASP A 63 -28.76 2.60 5.94
CA ASP A 63 -29.07 1.44 6.78
C ASP A 63 -27.99 1.15 7.84
N GLY A 64 -26.97 1.99 7.95
CA GLY A 64 -25.87 1.84 8.91
C GLY A 64 -24.79 0.83 8.50
N ARG A 65 -24.83 0.26 7.29
CA ARG A 65 -23.76 -0.61 6.78
C ARG A 65 -22.70 0.19 6.02
N ILE A 66 -21.45 -0.27 6.09
CA ILE A 66 -20.37 0.28 5.26
C ILE A 66 -20.53 -0.22 3.82
N SER A 67 -20.21 0.63 2.84
CA SER A 67 -20.14 0.23 1.43
C SER A 67 -18.73 -0.25 1.08
N ASP A 68 -18.53 -1.55 0.89
CA ASP A 68 -17.23 -2.15 0.53
C ASP A 68 -16.69 -1.68 -0.84
N ALA A 69 -17.60 -1.27 -1.73
CA ALA A 69 -17.27 -0.75 -3.05
C ALA A 69 -16.67 0.67 -3.02
N ILE A 70 -17.07 1.48 -2.03
CA ILE A 70 -16.69 2.90 -1.92
C ILE A 70 -15.63 3.09 -0.82
N SER A 71 -15.65 2.22 0.18
CA SER A 71 -14.78 2.29 1.35
C SER A 71 -13.49 1.54 1.11
N SER A 72 -12.43 2.02 1.73
CA SER A 72 -11.19 1.27 1.86
C SER A 72 -11.29 0.40 3.11
N ALA A 73 -12.11 -0.64 3.00
CA ALA A 73 -12.42 -1.56 4.09
C ALA A 73 -12.01 -3.00 3.74
N ALA A 74 -11.67 -3.78 4.76
CA ALA A 74 -11.40 -5.22 4.70
C ALA A 74 -12.08 -5.95 5.84
N SER A 75 -12.56 -7.17 5.59
CA SER A 75 -13.11 -8.01 6.66
C SER A 75 -12.01 -8.48 7.62
N ARG A 76 -12.41 -8.91 8.82
CA ARG A 76 -11.52 -9.56 9.78
C ARG A 76 -10.69 -10.68 9.15
N ASP A 77 -11.33 -11.55 8.36
CA ASP A 77 -10.64 -12.65 7.65
C ASP A 77 -9.59 -12.14 6.65
N GLN A 78 -9.89 -11.04 5.94
CA GLN A 78 -8.95 -10.40 5.02
C GLN A 78 -7.76 -9.77 5.78
N VAL A 79 -8.02 -9.11 6.92
CA VAL A 79 -6.97 -8.57 7.78
C VAL A 79 -6.08 -9.69 8.31
N GLU A 80 -6.66 -10.77 8.82
CA GLU A 80 -5.90 -11.92 9.30
C GLU A 80 -5.10 -12.59 8.16
N ALA A 81 -5.68 -12.74 6.97
CA ALA A 81 -4.98 -13.28 5.81
C ALA A 81 -3.79 -12.40 5.41
N LEU A 82 -3.95 -11.07 5.41
CA LEU A 82 -2.88 -10.12 5.15
C LEU A 82 -1.75 -10.24 6.18
N MET A 83 -2.09 -10.34 7.47
CA MET A 83 -1.09 -10.50 8.55
C MET A 83 -0.34 -11.83 8.42
N ARG A 84 -1.05 -12.94 8.14
CA ARG A 84 -0.41 -14.24 7.87
C ARG A 84 0.52 -14.19 6.66
N HIS A 85 0.10 -13.53 5.59
CA HIS A 85 0.91 -13.34 4.38
C HIS A 85 2.19 -12.55 4.69
N ALA A 86 2.08 -11.43 5.40
CA ALA A 86 3.23 -10.61 5.80
C ALA A 86 4.22 -11.41 6.66
N HIS A 87 3.72 -12.22 7.60
CA HIS A 87 4.57 -13.06 8.45
C HIS A 87 5.35 -14.11 7.64
N LYS A 88 4.65 -14.88 6.79
CA LYS A 88 5.31 -15.85 5.88
C LYS A 88 6.30 -15.18 4.93
N HIS A 89 5.99 -13.97 4.47
CA HIS A 89 6.90 -13.22 3.61
C HIS A 89 8.18 -12.82 4.36
N ALA A 90 8.06 -12.36 5.60
CA ALA A 90 9.19 -12.05 6.46
C ALA A 90 10.06 -13.29 6.76
N GLU A 91 9.44 -14.43 7.08
CA GLU A 91 10.14 -15.71 7.28
C GLU A 91 10.95 -16.11 6.04
N ARG A 92 10.34 -16.03 4.85
CA ARG A 92 11.01 -16.33 3.58
C ARG A 92 12.18 -15.39 3.29
N LEU A 93 12.02 -14.09 3.54
CA LEU A 93 13.11 -13.12 3.39
C LEU A 93 14.24 -13.41 4.38
N GLY A 94 13.92 -13.68 5.64
CA GLY A 94 14.89 -14.04 6.67
C GLY A 94 15.70 -15.29 6.29
N ALA A 95 15.02 -16.35 5.83
CA ALA A 95 15.69 -17.56 5.35
C ALA A 95 16.61 -17.29 4.16
N ALA A 96 16.21 -16.44 3.22
CA ALA A 96 17.05 -16.07 2.08
C ALA A 96 18.29 -15.26 2.48
N ILE A 97 18.15 -14.33 3.43
CA ILE A 97 19.27 -13.58 3.99
C ILE A 97 20.25 -14.52 4.71
N LEU A 98 19.74 -15.42 5.56
CA LEU A 98 20.57 -16.41 6.27
C LEU A 98 21.24 -17.39 5.30
N GLY A 99 20.60 -17.67 4.17
CA GLY A 99 21.18 -18.45 3.06
C GLY A 99 22.21 -17.70 2.21
N GLY A 100 22.53 -16.45 2.54
CA GLY A 100 23.54 -15.66 1.82
C GLY A 100 23.05 -15.07 0.49
N SER A 101 21.74 -14.89 0.31
CA SER A 101 21.22 -14.27 -0.90
C SER A 101 21.54 -12.77 -0.96
N VAL A 102 22.34 -12.37 -1.95
CA VAL A 102 22.78 -10.98 -2.19
C VAL A 102 22.56 -10.53 -3.64
N ALA A 103 21.67 -11.18 -4.36
CA ALA A 103 21.45 -10.93 -5.79
C ALA A 103 20.96 -9.51 -6.07
N VAL A 104 21.53 -8.88 -7.09
CA VAL A 104 21.14 -7.54 -7.54
C VAL A 104 19.96 -7.64 -8.50
N ALA A 105 18.75 -7.59 -7.95
CA ALA A 105 17.50 -7.77 -8.71
C ALA A 105 16.48 -6.62 -8.45
N PRO A 106 16.78 -5.38 -8.86
CA PRO A 106 15.87 -4.25 -8.66
C PRO A 106 14.57 -4.45 -9.45
N TYR A 107 13.44 -4.15 -8.81
CA TYR A 107 12.16 -4.20 -9.49
C TYR A 107 11.88 -2.92 -10.28
N ARG A 108 10.98 -3.01 -11.26
CA ARG A 108 10.35 -1.85 -11.90
C ARG A 108 8.84 -2.00 -11.80
N LEU A 109 8.19 -0.99 -11.22
CA LEU A 109 6.74 -0.92 -11.12
C LEU A 109 6.28 0.31 -11.90
N ARG A 110 5.78 0.08 -13.12
CA ARG A 110 5.52 1.14 -14.11
C ARG A 110 6.82 1.90 -14.42
N ASP A 111 6.86 3.17 -14.09
CA ASP A 111 7.98 4.11 -14.25
C ASP A 111 8.85 4.22 -12.99
N ARG A 112 8.47 3.54 -11.89
CA ARG A 112 9.18 3.62 -10.62
C ARG A 112 10.15 2.47 -10.41
N THR A 113 11.35 2.79 -9.95
CA THR A 113 12.39 1.84 -9.55
C THR A 113 12.94 2.24 -8.18
N PRO A 114 13.40 1.28 -7.37
CA PRO A 114 14.04 1.59 -6.09
C PRO A 114 15.41 2.28 -6.28
N CYS A 115 16.02 2.13 -7.46
CA CYS A 115 17.34 2.68 -7.79
C CYS A 115 17.41 4.21 -7.66
N ALA A 116 16.28 4.93 -7.81
CA ALA A 116 16.22 6.38 -7.64
C ALA A 116 16.50 6.84 -6.20
N HIS A 117 16.36 5.96 -5.22
CA HIS A 117 16.54 6.23 -3.79
C HIS A 117 17.57 5.28 -3.13
N CYS A 118 18.40 4.61 -3.92
CA CYS A 118 19.34 3.60 -3.43
C CYS A 118 20.74 4.20 -3.23
N ASP A 119 21.22 4.26 -1.99
CA ASP A 119 22.56 4.75 -1.64
C ASP A 119 23.68 3.84 -2.18
N TYR A 120 23.37 2.58 -2.47
CA TYR A 120 24.34 1.57 -2.95
C TYR A 120 24.43 1.49 -4.48
N ARG A 121 23.80 2.42 -5.22
CA ARG A 121 23.77 2.40 -6.69
C ARG A 121 25.16 2.38 -7.32
N ALA A 122 26.13 3.07 -6.71
CA ALA A 122 27.50 3.15 -7.23
C ALA A 122 28.29 1.83 -7.13
N VAL A 123 27.88 0.91 -6.25
CA VAL A 123 28.63 -0.31 -5.95
C VAL A 123 27.92 -1.59 -6.39
N CYS A 124 26.62 -1.55 -6.69
CA CYS A 124 25.88 -2.76 -7.04
C CYS A 124 26.14 -3.27 -8.47
N GLY A 125 26.72 -2.45 -9.36
CA GLY A 125 27.07 -2.85 -10.73
C GLY A 125 25.88 -3.15 -11.66
N PHE A 126 24.67 -2.76 -11.27
CA PHE A 126 23.48 -2.91 -12.10
C PHE A 126 23.47 -1.89 -13.23
N ASP A 127 23.53 -2.36 -14.48
CA ASP A 127 23.58 -1.51 -15.65
C ASP A 127 22.67 -2.01 -16.80
N PRO A 128 21.49 -1.38 -16.98
CA PRO A 128 20.59 -1.70 -18.08
C PRO A 128 21.21 -1.54 -19.48
N GLY A 129 22.21 -0.68 -19.65
CA GLY A 129 22.93 -0.50 -20.91
C GLY A 129 23.83 -1.69 -21.28
N ASN A 130 24.26 -2.45 -20.27
CA ASN A 130 25.09 -3.64 -20.41
C ASN A 130 24.30 -4.95 -20.31
N GLY A 131 22.98 -4.88 -20.50
CA GLY A 131 22.11 -6.06 -20.60
C GLY A 131 21.40 -6.47 -19.30
N ASP A 132 21.63 -5.77 -18.18
CA ASP A 132 20.90 -6.04 -16.95
C ASP A 132 19.43 -5.66 -17.08
N ARG A 133 18.55 -6.43 -16.41
CA ARG A 133 17.10 -6.21 -16.49
C ARG A 133 16.49 -6.04 -15.13
N HIS A 134 15.54 -5.12 -15.06
CA HIS A 134 14.68 -4.97 -13.91
C HIS A 134 13.71 -6.14 -13.85
N ARG A 135 13.28 -6.47 -12.63
CA ARG A 135 12.13 -7.34 -12.41
C ARG A 135 10.84 -6.55 -12.58
N ASP A 136 10.17 -6.72 -13.72
CA ASP A 136 8.94 -6.00 -14.02
C ASP A 136 7.75 -6.50 -13.18
N LEU A 137 7.18 -5.59 -12.40
CA LEU A 137 6.01 -5.86 -11.56
C LEU A 137 4.75 -5.30 -12.21
N ALA A 138 3.72 -6.14 -12.32
CA ALA A 138 2.39 -5.73 -12.74
C ALA A 138 1.70 -4.92 -11.63
N LYS A 139 0.96 -3.87 -12.02
CA LYS A 139 0.06 -3.20 -11.09
C LYS A 139 -1.13 -4.12 -10.80
N LEU A 140 -1.30 -4.48 -9.53
CA LEU A 140 -2.44 -5.27 -9.08
C LEU A 140 -3.64 -4.36 -8.73
N GLY A 141 -4.84 -4.82 -9.06
CA GLY A 141 -6.09 -4.27 -8.54
C GLY A 141 -6.42 -4.82 -7.16
N LYS A 142 -7.42 -4.25 -6.49
CA LYS A 142 -7.86 -4.66 -5.13
C LYS A 142 -8.17 -6.16 -5.08
N ASP A 143 -9.02 -6.64 -5.99
CA ASP A 143 -9.50 -8.03 -5.98
C ASP A 143 -8.39 -9.02 -6.32
N ALA A 144 -7.54 -8.69 -7.31
CA ALA A 144 -6.38 -9.50 -7.65
C ALA A 144 -5.37 -9.59 -6.48
N SER A 145 -5.20 -8.50 -5.73
CA SER A 145 -4.33 -8.49 -4.56
C SER A 145 -4.88 -9.42 -3.46
N TRP A 146 -6.18 -9.35 -3.19
CA TRP A 146 -6.82 -10.25 -2.23
C TRP A 146 -6.79 -11.71 -2.67
N ALA A 147 -6.98 -12.00 -3.95
CA ALA A 147 -6.86 -13.36 -4.48
C ALA A 147 -5.45 -13.93 -4.25
N LEU A 148 -4.40 -13.14 -4.47
CA LEU A 148 -3.01 -13.55 -4.24
C LEU A 148 -2.68 -13.74 -2.76
N ILE A 149 -3.22 -12.89 -1.89
CA ILE A 149 -3.03 -12.98 -0.43
C ILE A 149 -3.73 -14.24 0.12
N SER A 150 -4.97 -14.48 -0.31
CA SER A 150 -5.80 -15.58 0.18
C SER A 150 -5.44 -16.94 -0.43
N GLY A 151 -4.86 -16.97 -1.62
CA GLY A 151 -4.70 -18.18 -2.42
C GLY A 151 -3.27 -18.72 -2.58
N GLN A 152 -2.33 -18.44 -1.66
CA GLN A 152 -0.92 -18.93 -1.60
C GLN A 152 -0.54 -19.92 -2.73
N GLU A 153 0.37 -19.67 -3.66
CA GLU A 153 1.64 -18.93 -3.62
C GLU A 153 1.81 -18.12 -4.93
N ALA A 154 2.30 -16.89 -4.85
CA ALA A 154 3.14 -16.43 -5.95
C ALA A 154 4.35 -17.37 -5.94
N LYS A 155 4.48 -18.22 -6.98
CA LYS A 155 5.68 -19.05 -7.18
C LYS A 155 6.90 -18.21 -6.77
N PRO A 156 7.82 -18.75 -5.96
CA PRO A 156 9.03 -18.03 -5.63
C PRO A 156 9.59 -17.55 -6.95
N ASP A 157 9.77 -16.24 -7.07
CA ASP A 157 10.46 -15.72 -8.22
C ASP A 157 11.92 -16.15 -8.09
N GLN A 158 12.21 -17.33 -8.63
CA GLN A 158 13.53 -17.94 -8.63
C GLN A 158 14.51 -17.10 -9.47
N SER A 159 14.02 -16.13 -10.27
CA SER A 159 14.90 -15.18 -10.97
C SER A 159 15.53 -14.14 -10.05
N ALA A 160 15.01 -13.94 -8.84
CA ALA A 160 15.61 -13.05 -7.83
C ALA A 160 16.71 -13.74 -7.01
N PHE A 161 16.86 -15.06 -7.11
CA PHE A 161 17.81 -15.87 -6.31
C PHE A 161 18.85 -16.60 -7.18
N GLY A 162 18.85 -16.34 -8.49
CA GLY A 162 19.76 -16.96 -9.45
C GLY A 162 21.06 -16.17 -9.64
N GLY A 163 22.17 -16.75 -9.17
CA GLY A 163 23.49 -16.55 -9.75
C GLY A 163 24.34 -15.46 -9.12
N ALA A 164 25.32 -15.89 -8.32
CA ALA A 164 26.53 -15.13 -8.07
C ALA A 164 27.18 -14.76 -9.42
N ARG A 165 27.43 -13.48 -9.66
CA ARG A 165 28.46 -13.09 -10.62
C ARG A 165 29.78 -13.53 -10.01
N GLN A 166 30.40 -14.54 -10.63
CA GLN A 166 31.82 -14.87 -10.42
C GLN A 166 32.67 -13.74 -10.97
#